data_AF-A0A072UG15-F1
#
_entry.id   AF-A0A072UG15-F1
#
_cell.length_a   1.000
_cell.length_b   1.000
_cell.length_c   1.000
_cell.angle_alpha   90.00
_cell.angle_beta   90.00
_cell.angle_gamma   90.00
#
_symmetry.space_group_name_H-M   'P 1'
#
loop_
_entity.id
_entity.type
_entity.pdbx_description
1 polymer ?
#
loop_
_entity_poly.entity_id
_entity_poly.type
_entity_poly.pdbx_seq_one_letter_code
_entity_poly.pdbx_strand_id
1 'polypeptide(L)'
;MGLVMATCHGILLLCTFSTLTFAVNPILKCCFRIPNPPTNSKCFISNRSTIARVPRTANFKLFVADVLNVLGVNWYVFYVLTIGVDNTWKEIARKKAIDLKCYFLWDPVYNGENDIYWITRDGVTVMDVDREIIIREYPLPPPRVDYAPIGIFSWMGDRLSCIVLVKGFSSAGAYQIYALDLDLGKWTLYHEMGPFDYGAICGHELDFDINISILGLRFRFWINDQIFFIALIDSSINRKSFSGVKKIIFCYNVKTRQLTKIDDIIVGHFEAWLHTNTLVSLPSTPT
;
A
#
# COMPACT_ATOMS: atom_id res chain seq x y z
N MET A 1 -14.92 -2.18 -15.27
CA MET A 1 -14.81 -2.08 -13.79
C MET A 1 -13.35 -1.84 -13.45
N GLY A 2 -13.07 -0.90 -12.54
CA GLY A 2 -11.70 -0.59 -12.12
C GLY A 2 -11.14 -1.60 -11.10
N LEU A 3 -9.83 -1.57 -10.90
CA LEU A 3 -9.15 -2.31 -9.82
C LEU A 3 -9.38 -1.57 -8.49
N VAL A 4 -9.63 -2.32 -7.41
CA VAL A 4 -9.61 -1.75 -6.06
C VAL A 4 -8.17 -1.37 -5.74
N MET A 5 -7.97 -0.09 -5.41
CA MET A 5 -6.65 0.50 -5.17
C MET A 5 -6.40 0.72 -3.68
N ALA A 6 -7.43 1.12 -2.96
CA ALA A 6 -7.38 1.37 -1.53
C ALA A 6 -8.80 1.28 -0.95
N THR A 7 -8.86 1.05 0.36
CA THR A 7 -10.11 1.04 1.12
C THR A 7 -9.95 1.88 2.36
N CYS A 8 -10.97 2.68 2.70
CA CYS A 8 -11.00 3.42 3.96
C CYS A 8 -12.42 3.40 4.51
N HIS A 9 -12.59 2.83 5.71
CA HIS A 9 -13.88 2.76 6.42
C HIS A 9 -15.07 2.37 5.51
N GLY A 10 -14.86 1.32 4.70
CA GLY A 10 -15.87 0.77 3.77
C GLY A 10 -16.08 1.52 2.46
N ILE A 11 -15.36 2.61 2.21
CA ILE A 11 -15.28 3.21 0.87
C ILE A 11 -14.19 2.51 0.06
N LEU A 12 -14.55 2.08 -1.15
CA LEU A 12 -13.64 1.48 -2.12
C LEU A 12 -13.17 2.54 -3.12
N LEU A 13 -11.86 2.73 -3.23
CA LEU A 13 -11.29 3.58 -4.27
C LEU A 13 -10.90 2.72 -5.47
N LEU A 14 -11.52 3.01 -6.62
CA LEU A 14 -11.33 2.27 -7.86
C LEU A 14 -10.46 3.06 -8.84
N CYS A 15 -9.51 2.39 -9.47
CA CYS A 15 -8.65 2.96 -10.50
C CYS A 15 -8.66 2.14 -11.78
N THR A 16 -8.25 2.77 -12.88
CA THR A 16 -7.57 2.06 -13.97
C THR A 16 -6.05 2.20 -13.78
N PHE A 17 -5.24 1.64 -14.69
CA PHE A 17 -3.78 1.74 -14.62
C PHE A 17 -3.27 3.17 -14.37
N SER A 18 -3.88 4.18 -14.98
CA SER A 18 -3.39 5.56 -14.93
C SER A 18 -4.32 6.55 -14.24
N THR A 19 -5.58 6.20 -13.98
CA THR A 19 -6.58 7.16 -13.50
C THR A 19 -7.38 6.64 -12.33
N LEU A 20 -7.68 7.52 -11.39
CA LEU A 20 -8.75 7.29 -10.42
C LEU A 20 -10.08 7.42 -11.14
N THR A 21 -10.98 6.49 -10.86
CA THR A 21 -12.26 6.42 -11.57
C THR A 21 -13.40 6.75 -10.65
N PHE A 22 -13.51 6.02 -9.54
CA PHE A 22 -14.66 6.10 -8.66
C PHE A 22 -14.28 5.86 -7.21
N ALA A 23 -14.95 6.58 -6.31
CA ALA A 23 -15.09 6.15 -4.92
C ALA A 23 -16.47 5.50 -4.77
N VAL A 24 -16.51 4.26 -4.30
CA VAL A 24 -17.73 3.46 -4.19
C VAL A 24 -18.06 3.23 -2.73
N ASN A 25 -19.28 3.56 -2.33
CA ASN A 25 -19.86 3.11 -1.07
C ASN A 25 -20.78 1.92 -1.38
N PRO A 26 -20.34 0.67 -1.14
CA PRO A 26 -21.12 -0.51 -1.48
C PRO A 26 -22.39 -0.65 -0.63
N ILE A 27 -22.40 -0.12 0.59
CA ILE A 27 -23.55 -0.18 1.51
C ILE A 27 -24.68 0.73 1.01
N LEU A 28 -24.33 1.99 0.69
CA LEU A 28 -25.28 2.96 0.15
C LEU A 28 -25.58 2.74 -1.33
N LYS A 29 -24.84 1.83 -2.00
CA LYS A 29 -24.89 1.63 -3.46
C LYS A 29 -24.62 2.92 -4.23
N CYS A 30 -23.78 3.80 -3.68
CA CYS A 30 -23.41 5.08 -4.27
C CYS A 30 -22.02 5.00 -4.91
N CYS A 31 -21.85 5.77 -5.98
CA CYS A 31 -20.61 5.83 -6.75
C CYS A 31 -20.31 7.30 -7.07
N PHE A 32 -19.16 7.78 -6.63
CA PHE A 32 -18.70 9.15 -6.84
C PHE A 32 -17.63 9.13 -7.92
N ARG A 33 -17.89 9.78 -9.06
CA ARG A 33 -16.89 9.92 -10.12
C ARG A 33 -15.79 10.86 -9.65
N ILE A 34 -14.55 10.39 -9.76
CA ILE A 34 -13.38 11.19 -9.41
C ILE A 34 -12.93 11.97 -10.66
N PRO A 35 -12.80 13.31 -10.58
CA PRO A 35 -12.23 14.09 -11.68
C PRO A 35 -10.76 13.75 -11.88
N ASN A 36 -10.27 13.91 -13.11
CA ASN A 36 -8.85 13.64 -13.38
C ASN A 36 -7.97 14.54 -12.51
N PRO A 37 -6.94 13.99 -11.84
CA PRO A 37 -6.00 14.80 -11.07
C PRO A 37 -5.25 15.77 -11.99
N PRO A 38 -4.81 16.93 -11.48
CA PRO A 38 -4.08 17.95 -12.25
C PRO A 38 -2.62 17.53 -12.44
N THR A 39 -2.40 16.36 -13.04
CA THR A 39 -1.11 15.70 -13.15
C THR A 39 -0.82 15.29 -14.57
N ASN A 40 0.42 15.49 -15.00
CA ASN A 40 0.96 14.97 -16.26
C ASN A 40 1.87 13.74 -16.03
N SER A 41 1.81 13.15 -14.83
CA SER A 41 2.69 12.06 -14.46
C SER A 41 2.38 10.79 -15.24
N LYS A 42 3.44 10.07 -15.58
CA LYS A 42 3.34 8.73 -16.19
C LYS A 42 3.29 7.61 -15.15
N CYS A 43 3.30 7.94 -13.86
CA CYS A 43 3.33 6.95 -12.79
C CYS A 43 1.96 6.36 -12.50
N PHE A 44 1.95 5.10 -12.09
CA PHE A 44 0.75 4.43 -11.64
C PHE A 44 0.11 5.21 -10.50
N ILE A 45 -1.16 5.57 -10.68
CA ILE A 45 -1.90 6.38 -9.72
C ILE A 45 -2.01 5.69 -8.35
N SER A 46 -1.96 4.37 -8.33
CA SER A 46 -1.92 3.54 -7.11
C SER A 46 -0.78 3.90 -6.17
N ASN A 47 0.39 4.24 -6.71
CA ASN A 47 1.59 4.43 -5.91
C ASN A 47 1.74 5.86 -5.37
N ARG A 48 0.75 6.71 -5.64
CA ARG A 48 0.83 8.15 -5.41
C ARG A 48 -0.50 8.73 -4.96
N SER A 49 -1.42 7.89 -4.53
CA SER A 49 -2.71 8.33 -4.06
C SER A 49 -3.23 7.47 -2.91
N THR A 50 -4.01 8.09 -2.03
CA THR A 50 -4.67 7.41 -0.93
C THR A 50 -5.98 8.08 -0.58
N ILE A 51 -6.89 7.33 0.01
CA ILE A 51 -8.14 7.82 0.58
C ILE A 51 -8.02 7.80 2.09
N ALA A 52 -8.41 8.90 2.72
CA ALA A 52 -8.45 9.04 4.17
C ALA A 52 -9.81 9.58 4.61
N ARG A 53 -10.23 9.20 5.81
CA ARG A 53 -11.38 9.81 6.47
C ARG A 53 -10.90 10.96 7.31
N VAL A 54 -11.58 12.10 7.21
CA VAL A 54 -11.28 13.25 8.06
C VAL A 54 -11.80 12.95 9.48
N PRO A 55 -10.95 12.98 10.51
CA PRO A 55 -11.35 12.65 11.87
C PRO A 55 -12.56 13.44 12.35
N ARG A 56 -13.44 12.80 13.12
CA ARG A 56 -14.64 13.41 13.71
C ARG A 56 -15.63 14.01 12.71
N THR A 57 -15.49 13.69 11.41
CA THR A 57 -16.45 14.06 10.38
C THR A 57 -16.92 12.83 9.60
N ALA A 58 -17.88 13.04 8.70
CA ALA A 58 -18.30 12.06 7.71
C ALA A 58 -17.53 12.20 6.37
N ASN A 59 -16.59 13.14 6.28
CA ASN A 59 -15.95 13.48 5.03
C ASN A 59 -14.80 12.51 4.71
N PHE A 60 -14.70 12.17 3.44
CA PHE A 60 -13.58 11.41 2.90
C PHE A 60 -12.81 12.31 1.94
N LYS A 61 -11.50 12.35 2.12
CA LYS A 61 -10.59 13.09 1.26
C LYS A 61 -9.73 12.10 0.48
N LEU A 62 -9.50 12.46 -0.76
CA LEU A 62 -8.62 11.77 -1.66
C LEU A 62 -7.38 12.63 -1.83
N PHE A 63 -6.21 12.05 -1.58
CA PHE A 63 -4.94 12.74 -1.69
C PHE A 63 -4.11 12.17 -2.83
N VAL A 64 -3.41 13.03 -3.55
CA VAL A 64 -2.50 12.66 -4.64
C VAL A 64 -1.21 13.43 -4.50
N ALA A 65 -0.07 12.75 -4.62
CA ALA A 65 1.23 13.37 -4.77
C ALA A 65 1.69 13.32 -6.23
N ASP A 66 2.38 14.35 -6.70
CA ASP A 66 3.01 14.40 -8.00
C ASP A 66 4.40 15.03 -7.93
N VAL A 67 5.15 14.94 -9.03
CA VAL A 67 6.42 15.64 -9.24
C VAL A 67 6.25 16.63 -10.40
N LEU A 68 6.48 17.92 -10.12
CA LEU A 68 6.50 18.98 -11.13
C LEU A 68 7.92 19.52 -11.30
N ASN A 69 8.34 19.73 -12.54
CA ASN A 69 9.54 20.50 -12.86
C ASN A 69 9.15 21.93 -13.24
N VAL A 70 9.63 22.91 -12.48
CA VAL A 70 9.41 24.33 -12.72
C VAL A 70 10.77 25.01 -12.83
N LEU A 71 11.09 25.50 -14.03
CA LEU A 71 12.36 26.19 -14.33
C LEU A 71 13.60 25.37 -13.91
N GLY A 72 13.57 24.05 -14.13
CA GLY A 72 14.67 23.15 -13.78
C GLY A 72 14.70 22.71 -12.32
N VAL A 73 13.82 23.22 -11.46
CA VAL A 73 13.67 22.78 -10.06
C VAL A 73 12.51 21.82 -9.94
N ASN A 74 12.73 20.68 -9.27
CA ASN A 74 11.71 19.67 -9.06
C ASN A 74 11.01 19.88 -7.73
N TRP A 75 9.71 19.64 -7.74
CA TRP A 75 8.83 19.82 -6.60
C TRP A 75 7.94 18.60 -6.45
N TYR A 76 7.88 18.02 -5.27
CA TYR A 76 6.70 17.25 -4.88
C TYR A 76 5.55 18.21 -4.68
N VAL A 77 4.41 17.91 -5.27
CA VAL A 77 3.19 18.69 -5.13
C VAL A 77 2.07 17.78 -4.66
N PHE A 78 1.37 18.21 -3.63
CA PHE A 78 0.32 17.43 -2.98
C PHE A 78 -1.03 18.08 -3.25
N TYR A 79 -1.97 17.27 -3.69
CA TYR A 79 -3.33 17.67 -4.02
C TYR A 79 -4.33 16.92 -3.15
N VAL A 80 -5.47 17.56 -2.91
CA VAL A 80 -6.61 16.96 -2.22
C VAL A 80 -7.90 17.21 -2.99
N LEU A 81 -8.86 16.29 -2.82
CA LEU A 81 -10.24 16.38 -3.28
C LEU A 81 -11.14 15.85 -2.16
N THR A 82 -12.22 16.55 -1.81
CA THR A 82 -13.21 16.05 -0.85
C THR A 82 -14.33 15.33 -1.58
N ILE A 83 -14.41 14.02 -1.40
CA ILE A 83 -15.35 13.16 -2.12
C ILE A 83 -16.78 13.56 -1.80
N GLY A 84 -17.56 13.85 -2.85
CA GLY A 84 -18.98 14.18 -2.73
C GLY A 84 -19.29 15.62 -2.31
N VAL A 85 -18.28 16.46 -2.12
CA VAL A 85 -18.44 17.89 -1.79
C VAL A 85 -18.03 18.75 -2.97
N ASP A 86 -16.77 18.63 -3.40
CA ASP A 86 -16.20 19.38 -4.52
C ASP A 86 -15.62 18.44 -5.59
N ASN A 87 -15.85 18.78 -6.86
CA ASN A 87 -15.29 18.04 -8.01
C ASN A 87 -14.00 18.70 -8.51
N THR A 88 -13.24 19.34 -7.62
CA THR A 88 -12.04 20.10 -7.96
C THR A 88 -10.88 19.72 -7.07
N TRP A 89 -9.72 19.51 -7.69
CA TRP A 89 -8.48 19.26 -6.97
C TRP A 89 -7.88 20.57 -6.48
N LYS A 90 -7.51 20.61 -5.21
CA LYS A 90 -6.82 21.72 -4.57
C LYS A 90 -5.38 21.34 -4.27
N GLU A 91 -4.42 22.18 -4.67
CA GLU A 91 -3.04 22.06 -4.20
C GLU A 91 -2.98 22.49 -2.73
N ILE A 92 -2.38 21.65 -1.88
CA ILE A 92 -2.34 21.89 -0.43
C ILE A 92 -0.91 22.08 0.09
N ALA A 93 0.07 21.49 -0.56
CA ALA A 93 1.46 21.64 -0.20
C ALA A 93 2.38 21.42 -1.40
N ARG A 94 3.57 22.03 -1.34
CA ARG A 94 4.68 21.75 -2.24
C ARG A 94 5.99 21.70 -1.48
N LYS A 95 6.89 20.82 -1.91
CA LYS A 95 8.20 20.61 -1.31
C LYS A 95 9.23 20.40 -2.41
N LYS A 96 10.42 20.96 -2.27
CA LYS A 96 11.51 20.72 -3.23
C LYS A 96 11.91 19.23 -3.21
N ALA A 97 11.93 18.60 -4.39
CA ALA A 97 12.38 17.22 -4.57
C ALA A 97 13.88 17.20 -4.89
N ILE A 98 14.60 16.25 -4.27
CA ILE A 98 16.05 16.09 -4.45
C ILE A 98 16.32 15.07 -5.57
N ASP A 99 15.56 13.96 -5.62
CA ASP A 99 15.62 12.95 -6.69
C ASP A 99 14.39 13.00 -7.61
N LEU A 100 14.61 12.81 -8.92
CA LEU A 100 13.74 13.28 -10.02
C LEU A 100 12.83 12.20 -10.62
N LYS A 101 12.89 11.01 -10.07
CA LYS A 101 12.74 9.84 -10.90
C LYS A 101 11.34 9.28 -10.53
N CYS A 102 10.33 9.51 -11.38
CA CYS A 102 8.93 9.45 -10.95
C CYS A 102 8.47 8.07 -10.41
N TYR A 103 9.18 6.99 -10.72
CA TYR A 103 8.92 5.63 -10.23
C TYR A 103 9.16 5.43 -8.71
N PHE A 104 9.44 6.48 -7.93
CA PHE A 104 9.92 6.40 -6.55
C PHE A 104 8.95 6.85 -5.46
N LEU A 105 7.68 7.03 -5.79
CA LEU A 105 6.65 7.08 -4.76
C LEU A 105 6.29 5.63 -4.41
N TRP A 106 6.52 5.26 -3.16
CA TRP A 106 5.92 4.06 -2.58
C TRP A 106 4.46 4.35 -2.25
N ASP A 107 3.67 3.29 -2.08
CA ASP A 107 2.28 3.42 -1.65
C ASP A 107 2.21 4.26 -0.36
N PRO A 108 1.48 5.38 -0.36
CA PRO A 108 1.30 6.18 0.85
C PRO A 108 0.57 5.37 1.92
N VAL A 109 0.99 5.55 3.18
CA VAL A 109 0.40 4.86 4.32
C VAL A 109 -0.51 5.83 5.07
N TYR A 110 -1.79 5.49 5.21
CA TYR A 110 -2.71 6.19 6.10
C TYR A 110 -2.82 5.40 7.41
N ASN A 111 -2.65 6.05 8.57
CA ASN A 111 -2.69 5.36 9.86
C ASN A 111 -4.10 5.00 10.35
N GLY A 112 -5.16 5.40 9.64
CA GLY A 112 -6.54 5.19 10.07
C GLY A 112 -7.07 6.29 11.00
N GLU A 113 -6.22 7.25 11.39
CA GLU A 113 -6.56 8.38 12.23
C GLU A 113 -6.50 9.67 11.41
N ASN A 114 -5.45 10.48 11.57
CA ASN A 114 -5.33 11.79 10.94
C ASN A 114 -4.10 11.96 10.05
N ASP A 115 -3.22 10.97 9.95
CA ASP A 115 -1.91 11.16 9.34
C ASP A 115 -1.71 10.28 8.10
N ILE A 116 -1.24 10.91 7.02
CA ILE A 116 -0.75 10.24 5.82
C ILE A 116 0.77 10.36 5.76
N TYR A 117 1.44 9.24 5.55
CA TYR A 117 2.87 9.11 5.39
C TYR A 117 3.18 8.92 3.91
N TRP A 118 3.76 9.95 3.30
CA TRP A 118 4.23 9.91 1.91
C TRP A 118 5.69 9.47 1.89
N ILE A 119 5.94 8.31 1.30
CA ILE A 119 7.28 7.73 1.25
C ILE A 119 7.89 8.00 -0.13
N THR A 120 9.01 8.71 -0.12
CA THR A 120 9.79 9.06 -1.31
C THR A 120 11.27 8.68 -1.09
N ARG A 121 12.11 8.81 -2.12
CA ARG A 121 13.56 8.64 -1.97
C ARG A 121 14.21 9.64 -1.02
N ASP A 122 13.55 10.78 -0.80
CA ASP A 122 14.07 11.85 0.03
C ASP A 122 13.74 11.63 1.52
N GLY A 123 12.81 10.72 1.83
CA GLY A 123 12.36 10.46 3.18
C GLY A 123 10.87 10.13 3.25
N VAL A 124 10.34 10.19 4.47
CA VAL A 124 8.91 10.10 4.76
C VAL A 124 8.41 11.50 5.10
N THR A 125 7.42 12.00 4.37
CA THR A 125 6.74 13.27 4.64
C THR A 125 5.38 12.98 5.26
N VAL A 126 5.12 13.52 6.45
CA VAL A 126 3.86 13.30 7.18
C VAL A 126 2.92 14.47 6.97
N MET A 127 1.69 14.17 6.61
CA MET A 127 0.65 15.13 6.31
C MET A 127 -0.57 14.92 7.20
N ASP A 128 -1.07 16.01 7.77
CA ASP A 128 -2.31 16.06 8.54
C ASP A 128 -3.51 16.10 7.56
N VAL A 129 -4.43 15.15 7.70
CA VAL A 129 -5.60 14.96 6.82
C VAL A 129 -6.64 16.07 7.00
N ASP A 130 -6.86 16.50 8.24
CA ASP A 130 -7.83 17.54 8.56
C ASP A 130 -7.30 18.92 8.14
N ARG A 131 -6.07 19.25 8.59
CA ARG A 131 -5.44 20.55 8.38
C ARG A 131 -4.84 20.73 6.99
N GLU A 132 -4.63 19.64 6.25
CA GLU A 132 -4.06 19.63 4.89
C GLU A 132 -2.65 20.24 4.82
N ILE A 133 -1.82 20.02 5.84
CA ILE A 133 -0.45 20.56 5.93
C ILE A 133 0.57 19.46 6.20
N ILE A 134 1.82 19.70 5.76
CA ILE A 134 2.98 18.89 6.16
C ILE A 134 3.29 19.23 7.62
N ILE A 135 3.35 18.22 8.48
CA ILE A 135 3.59 18.39 9.92
C ILE A 135 4.96 17.89 10.37
N ARG A 136 5.52 16.88 9.70
CA ARG A 136 6.80 16.25 10.08
C ARG A 136 7.47 15.60 8.88
N GLU A 137 8.77 15.37 9.00
CA GLU A 137 9.56 14.61 8.04
C GLU A 137 10.52 13.66 8.76
N TYR A 138 10.72 12.48 8.20
CA TYR A 138 11.58 11.44 8.75
C TYR A 138 12.52 10.89 7.67
N PRO A 139 13.71 10.39 8.05
CA PRO A 139 14.60 9.72 7.11
C PRO A 139 13.99 8.38 6.63
N LEU A 140 14.59 7.79 5.59
CA LEU A 140 14.31 6.39 5.21
C LEU A 140 14.99 5.39 6.18
N PRO A 141 14.46 4.16 6.30
CA PRO A 141 15.09 3.12 7.12
C PRO A 141 16.48 2.73 6.57
N PRO A 142 17.43 2.39 7.45
CA PRO A 142 18.68 1.74 7.07
C PRO A 142 18.47 0.22 6.90
N PRO A 143 19.15 -0.46 5.95
CA PRO A 143 20.00 0.10 4.90
C PRO A 143 19.19 0.89 3.87
N ARG A 144 19.83 1.88 3.21
CA ARG A 144 19.14 2.68 2.18
C ARG A 144 18.52 1.76 1.15
N VAL A 145 17.22 1.95 0.91
CA VAL A 145 16.42 1.19 -0.06
C VAL A 145 16.78 1.68 -1.47
N ASP A 146 18.00 1.38 -1.91
CA ASP A 146 18.58 2.00 -3.10
C ASP A 146 18.02 1.40 -4.40
N TYR A 147 17.63 0.12 -4.38
CA TYR A 147 16.94 -0.58 -5.47
C TYR A 147 16.15 -1.78 -4.93
N ALA A 148 15.18 -2.24 -5.72
CA ALA A 148 14.38 -3.44 -5.47
C ALA A 148 15.25 -4.60 -4.91
N PRO A 149 14.77 -5.36 -3.92
CA PRO A 149 13.36 -5.55 -3.57
C PRO A 149 12.79 -4.40 -2.74
N ILE A 150 11.63 -3.91 -3.22
CA ILE A 150 10.89 -2.74 -2.73
C ILE A 150 10.61 -2.91 -1.24
N GLY A 151 11.15 -2.03 -0.40
CA GLY A 151 10.71 -1.94 0.99
C GLY A 151 9.22 -1.66 1.02
N ILE A 152 8.43 -2.48 1.72
CA ILE A 152 6.98 -2.29 1.81
C ILE A 152 6.68 -1.56 3.10
N PHE A 153 6.05 -0.40 2.95
CA PHE A 153 5.65 0.43 4.08
C PHE A 153 4.22 0.08 4.48
N SER A 154 3.99 -0.08 5.78
CA SER A 154 2.66 -0.34 6.32
C SER A 154 2.54 0.27 7.71
N TRP A 155 1.32 0.63 8.08
CA TRP A 155 1.00 0.95 9.47
C TRP A 155 0.86 -0.36 10.26
N MET A 156 1.58 -0.49 11.37
CA MET A 156 1.62 -1.68 12.20
C MET A 156 1.22 -1.35 13.64
N GLY A 157 -0.05 -1.52 13.98
CA GLY A 157 -0.56 -1.15 15.30
C GLY A 157 -0.52 0.36 15.50
N ASP A 158 0.57 0.85 16.11
CA ASP A 158 0.78 2.24 16.50
C ASP A 158 2.00 2.90 15.81
N ARG A 159 2.63 2.21 14.84
CA ARG A 159 3.87 2.68 14.22
C ARG A 159 3.91 2.49 12.71
N LEU A 160 4.63 3.37 12.04
CA LEU A 160 5.01 3.16 10.65
C LEU A 160 6.15 2.15 10.59
N SER A 161 6.02 1.16 9.71
CA SER A 161 7.03 0.12 9.54
C SER A 161 7.38 -0.12 8.09
N CYS A 162 8.56 -0.70 7.87
CA CYS A 162 9.09 -1.05 6.56
C CYS A 162 9.60 -2.49 6.56
N ILE A 163 9.09 -3.30 5.64
CA ILE A 163 9.53 -4.69 5.43
C ILE A 163 10.48 -4.71 4.24
N VAL A 164 11.72 -5.14 4.48
CA VAL A 164 12.77 -5.22 3.45
C VAL A 164 13.26 -6.65 3.30
N LEU A 165 13.54 -7.07 2.06
CA LEU A 165 14.20 -8.36 1.82
C LEU A 165 15.68 -8.23 2.15
N VAL A 166 16.23 -9.20 2.87
CA VAL A 166 17.66 -9.26 3.15
C VAL A 166 18.43 -9.59 1.86
N LYS A 167 19.37 -8.72 1.48
CA LYS A 167 20.18 -8.87 0.26
C LYS A 167 20.96 -10.19 0.28
N GLY A 168 20.95 -10.91 -0.85
CA GLY A 168 21.71 -12.15 -1.03
C GLY A 168 20.89 -13.44 -0.94
N PHE A 169 19.61 -13.34 -0.57
CA PHE A 169 18.68 -14.46 -0.63
C PHE A 169 17.84 -14.41 -1.91
N SER A 170 17.53 -15.57 -2.49
CA SER A 170 16.53 -15.71 -3.54
C SER A 170 15.15 -15.27 -3.01
N SER A 171 14.13 -15.23 -3.88
CA SER A 171 12.74 -14.81 -3.59
C SER A 171 12.01 -15.56 -2.45
N ALA A 172 12.66 -16.53 -1.79
CA ALA A 172 12.24 -17.19 -0.56
C ALA A 172 13.05 -16.73 0.69
N GLY A 173 13.74 -15.59 0.60
CA GLY A 173 14.69 -15.11 1.58
C GLY A 173 14.10 -14.60 2.89
N ALA A 174 15.00 -14.32 3.84
CA ALA A 174 14.63 -13.67 5.09
C ALA A 174 14.24 -12.20 4.85
N TYR A 175 13.31 -11.70 5.65
CA TYR A 175 12.85 -10.32 5.62
C TYR A 175 13.12 -9.64 6.96
N GLN A 176 13.53 -8.39 6.92
CA GLN A 176 13.68 -7.55 8.11
C GLN A 176 12.57 -6.52 8.17
N ILE A 177 12.01 -6.34 9.35
CA ILE A 177 10.95 -5.38 9.63
C ILE A 177 11.56 -4.28 10.49
N TYR A 178 11.61 -3.08 9.95
CA TYR A 178 12.02 -1.88 10.67
C TYR A 178 10.79 -1.10 11.12
N ALA A 179 10.83 -0.55 12.32
CA ALA A 179 9.79 0.33 12.85
C ALA A 179 10.37 1.72 13.08
N LEU A 180 9.61 2.75 12.71
CA LEU A 180 9.93 4.14 12.98
C LEU A 180 9.47 4.49 14.39
N ASP A 181 10.41 4.89 15.23
CA ASP A 181 10.13 5.63 16.47
C ASP A 181 9.81 7.09 16.09
N LEU A 182 8.56 7.49 16.27
CA LEU A 182 8.07 8.82 15.87
C LEU A 182 8.63 9.95 16.75
N ASP A 183 9.01 9.65 17.99
CA ASP A 183 9.55 10.62 18.95
C ASP A 183 11.03 10.85 18.71
N LEU A 184 11.78 9.77 18.44
CA LEU A 184 13.21 9.83 18.15
C LEU A 184 13.51 10.10 16.67
N GLY A 185 12.54 9.91 15.78
CA GLY A 185 12.71 10.00 14.33
C GLY A 185 13.70 8.98 13.77
N LYS A 186 13.82 7.81 14.43
CA LYS A 186 14.80 6.77 14.12
C LYS A 186 14.12 5.46 13.79
N TRP A 187 14.65 4.79 12.78
CA TRP A 187 14.25 3.43 12.43
C TRP A 187 15.05 2.42 13.25
N THR A 188 14.36 1.45 13.84
CA THR A 188 14.97 0.35 14.58
C THR A 188 14.51 -0.98 13.99
N LEU A 189 15.40 -1.99 14.00
CA LEU A 189 15.02 -3.34 13.61
C LEU A 189 14.04 -3.88 14.66
N TYR A 190 12.82 -4.14 14.24
CA TYR A 190 11.74 -4.66 15.08
C TYR A 190 11.70 -6.19 15.07
N HIS A 191 11.80 -6.80 13.89
CA HIS A 191 11.64 -8.24 13.73
C HIS A 191 12.36 -8.77 12.49
N GLU A 192 12.75 -10.04 12.53
CA GLU A 192 13.27 -10.76 11.37
C GLU A 192 12.38 -11.97 11.07
N MET A 193 11.87 -12.02 9.85
CA MET A 193 11.17 -13.19 9.31
C MET A 193 12.21 -14.07 8.63
N GLY A 194 12.41 -15.28 9.15
CA GLY A 194 13.26 -16.27 8.49
C GLY A 194 12.69 -16.74 7.15
N PRO A 195 13.46 -17.49 6.36
CA PRO A 195 12.92 -18.18 5.20
C PRO A 195 11.79 -19.12 5.64
N PHE A 196 10.74 -19.18 4.82
CA PHE A 196 9.57 -20.01 5.12
C PHE A 196 9.64 -21.35 4.39
N ASP A 197 9.33 -22.43 5.12
CA ASP A 197 9.12 -23.75 4.52
C ASP A 197 7.68 -23.87 4.01
N TYR A 198 7.44 -23.35 2.82
CA TYR A 198 6.12 -23.37 2.19
C TYR A 198 5.63 -24.79 1.90
N GLY A 199 6.53 -25.75 1.65
CA GLY A 199 6.19 -27.14 1.39
C GLY A 199 5.60 -27.81 2.63
N ALA A 200 6.24 -27.64 3.79
CA ALA A 200 5.72 -28.14 5.06
C ALA A 200 4.35 -27.54 5.41
N ILE A 201 4.13 -26.25 5.14
CA ILE A 201 2.91 -25.54 5.54
C ILE A 201 1.73 -25.83 4.62
N CYS A 202 1.99 -26.04 3.34
CA CYS A 202 0.95 -26.27 2.35
C CYS A 202 0.49 -27.72 2.27
N GLY A 203 1.19 -28.64 2.94
CA GLY A 203 1.10 -30.07 2.65
C GLY A 203 1.71 -30.39 1.28
N HIS A 204 2.16 -31.62 1.08
CA HIS A 204 2.67 -32.10 -0.20
C HIS A 204 1.63 -32.04 -1.34
N GLU A 205 0.38 -31.63 -1.07
CA GLU A 205 -0.75 -31.53 -2.00
C GLU A 205 -0.58 -30.49 -3.13
N LEU A 206 0.42 -29.60 -3.04
CA LEU A 206 0.65 -28.58 -4.05
C LEU A 206 1.71 -28.94 -5.10
N ASP A 207 2.15 -30.21 -5.16
CA ASP A 207 3.26 -30.64 -6.03
C ASP A 207 4.48 -29.70 -5.85
N PHE A 208 4.80 -29.35 -4.58
CA PHE A 208 6.04 -28.65 -4.23
C PHE A 208 7.31 -29.48 -4.54
N ASP A 209 7.13 -30.67 -5.09
CA ASP A 209 8.19 -31.53 -5.56
C ASP A 209 8.88 -30.92 -6.79
N ILE A 210 9.99 -30.26 -6.50
CA ILE A 210 11.18 -30.10 -7.34
C ILE A 210 11.14 -28.97 -8.38
N ASN A 211 9.97 -28.39 -8.71
CA ASN A 211 9.87 -27.45 -9.84
C ASN A 211 9.04 -26.17 -9.61
N ILE A 212 8.86 -25.77 -8.36
CA ILE A 212 8.13 -24.55 -7.97
C ILE A 212 9.09 -23.42 -7.62
N SER A 213 8.88 -22.24 -8.21
CA SER A 213 9.61 -21.01 -7.85
C SER A 213 8.66 -19.96 -7.28
N ILE A 214 9.04 -19.37 -6.14
CA ILE A 214 8.34 -18.19 -5.61
C ILE A 214 8.82 -17.01 -6.44
N LEU A 215 7.91 -16.35 -7.16
CA LEU A 215 8.24 -15.18 -7.96
C LEU A 215 8.33 -13.92 -7.11
N GLY A 216 7.63 -13.89 -5.98
CA GLY A 216 7.69 -12.80 -5.02
C GLY A 216 6.56 -12.82 -4.01
N LEU A 217 6.72 -12.00 -2.97
CA LEU A 217 5.71 -11.77 -1.95
C LEU A 217 5.12 -10.37 -2.09
N ARG A 218 3.80 -10.27 -1.96
CA ARG A 218 3.06 -9.01 -1.88
C ARG A 218 2.45 -8.88 -0.51
N PHE A 219 3.08 -8.10 0.35
CA PHE A 219 2.54 -7.78 1.67
C PHE A 219 1.35 -6.84 1.52
N ARG A 220 0.27 -7.11 2.26
CA ARG A 220 -1.02 -6.42 2.09
C ARG A 220 -1.36 -5.54 3.27
N PHE A 221 -1.49 -6.14 4.44
CA PHE A 221 -1.84 -5.41 5.65
C PHE A 221 -1.35 -6.15 6.88
N TRP A 222 -1.32 -5.41 7.97
CA TRP A 222 -0.96 -5.91 9.29
C TRP A 222 -2.11 -5.67 10.25
N ILE A 223 -2.50 -6.69 11.03
CA ILE A 223 -3.51 -6.56 12.10
C ILE A 223 -2.99 -7.28 13.34
N ASN A 224 -3.01 -6.61 14.48
CA ASN A 224 -2.51 -7.15 15.75
C ASN A 224 -1.05 -7.61 15.66
N ASP A 225 -0.79 -8.92 15.71
CA ASP A 225 0.55 -9.51 15.54
C ASP A 225 0.68 -10.28 14.23
N GLN A 226 -0.26 -10.08 13.28
CA GLN A 226 -0.40 -10.88 12.07
C GLN A 226 -0.18 -10.06 10.80
N ILE A 227 0.72 -10.56 9.95
CA ILE A 227 1.03 -10.01 8.64
C ILE A 227 0.36 -10.86 7.57
N PHE A 228 -0.48 -10.23 6.75
CA PHE A 228 -1.09 -10.88 5.61
C PHE A 228 -0.34 -10.54 4.33
N PHE A 229 0.02 -11.56 3.56
CA PHE A 229 0.72 -11.40 2.29
C PHE A 229 0.31 -12.47 1.29
N ILE A 230 0.53 -12.17 0.02
CA ILE A 230 0.27 -13.07 -1.10
C ILE A 230 1.61 -13.56 -1.64
N ALA A 231 1.81 -14.87 -1.67
CA ALA A 231 2.92 -15.49 -2.38
C ALA A 231 2.51 -15.75 -3.84
N LEU A 232 3.33 -15.28 -4.79
CA LEU A 232 3.22 -15.60 -6.20
C LEU A 232 4.10 -16.80 -6.50
N ILE A 233 3.49 -17.86 -7.03
CA ILE A 233 4.12 -19.15 -7.20
C ILE A 233 4.02 -19.56 -8.66
N ASP A 234 5.15 -19.85 -9.29
CA ASP A 234 5.21 -20.40 -10.66
C ASP A 234 5.58 -21.89 -10.61
N SER A 235 4.85 -22.71 -11.36
CA SER A 235 5.12 -24.14 -11.49
C SER A 235 5.45 -24.45 -12.95
N SER A 236 6.65 -24.96 -13.20
CA SER A 236 7.13 -25.23 -14.56
C SER A 236 6.46 -26.45 -15.22
N ILE A 237 5.73 -27.28 -14.46
CA ILE A 237 5.18 -28.57 -14.91
C ILE A 237 3.89 -28.41 -15.75
N ASN A 238 3.12 -27.32 -15.59
CA ASN A 238 1.80 -27.15 -16.23
C ASN A 238 1.75 -26.22 -17.46
N ARG A 239 2.84 -26.15 -18.24
CA ARG A 239 2.85 -25.37 -19.51
C ARG A 239 1.85 -25.85 -20.58
N LYS A 240 1.22 -27.03 -20.42
CA LYS A 240 0.26 -27.59 -21.39
C LYS A 240 -1.22 -27.53 -20.96
N SER A 241 -1.54 -27.16 -19.72
CA SER A 241 -2.94 -27.12 -19.24
C SER A 241 -3.28 -25.89 -18.40
N PHE A 242 -2.33 -25.27 -17.69
CA PHE A 242 -2.52 -23.98 -17.01
C PHE A 242 -1.16 -23.25 -16.89
N SER A 243 -0.89 -22.29 -17.78
CA SER A 243 0.24 -21.35 -17.66
C SER A 243 -0.06 -20.24 -16.64
N GLY A 244 -0.39 -20.61 -15.40
CA GLY A 244 -0.93 -19.68 -14.41
C GLY A 244 -0.01 -19.54 -13.20
N VAL A 245 0.53 -18.35 -12.97
CA VAL A 245 1.09 -17.97 -11.67
C VAL A 245 0.00 -18.17 -10.61
N LYS A 246 0.24 -19.07 -9.67
CA LYS A 246 -0.64 -19.36 -8.56
C LYS A 246 -0.45 -18.33 -7.46
N LYS A 247 -1.53 -17.97 -6.76
CA LYS A 247 -1.51 -16.99 -5.67
C LYS A 247 -2.00 -17.67 -4.39
N ILE A 248 -1.16 -17.68 -3.37
CA ILE A 248 -1.52 -18.24 -2.05
C ILE A 248 -1.50 -17.11 -1.02
N ILE A 249 -2.55 -17.03 -0.22
CA ILE A 249 -2.63 -16.06 0.88
C ILE A 249 -2.06 -16.72 2.13
N PHE A 250 -1.11 -16.04 2.75
CA PHE A 250 -0.51 -16.44 4.00
C PHE A 250 -0.74 -15.40 5.09
N CYS A 251 -0.75 -15.89 6.33
CA CYS A 251 -0.71 -15.09 7.54
C CYS A 251 0.52 -15.49 8.36
N TYR A 252 1.38 -14.53 8.69
CA TYR A 252 2.53 -14.72 9.56
C TYR A 252 2.31 -14.03 10.90
N ASN A 253 2.44 -14.76 12.00
CA ASN A 253 2.37 -14.20 13.35
C ASN A 253 3.78 -13.83 13.84
N VAL A 254 4.03 -12.54 14.13
CA VAL A 254 5.36 -12.07 14.52
C VAL A 254 5.78 -12.50 15.92
N LYS A 255 4.83 -12.71 16.83
CA LYS A 255 5.11 -13.18 18.20
C LYS A 255 5.47 -14.67 18.23
N THR A 256 4.66 -15.50 17.57
CA THR A 256 4.86 -16.97 17.57
C THR A 256 5.80 -17.44 16.47
N ARG A 257 6.11 -16.57 15.50
CA ARG A 257 6.89 -16.87 14.29
C ARG A 257 6.27 -17.97 13.43
N GLN A 258 4.97 -18.22 13.59
CA GLN A 258 4.25 -19.22 12.82
C GLN A 258 3.70 -18.62 11.53
N LEU A 259 3.90 -19.34 10.43
CA LEU A 259 3.29 -19.05 9.14
C LEU A 259 2.11 -20.01 8.93
N THR A 260 0.95 -19.47 8.54
CA THR A 260 -0.29 -20.23 8.30
C THR A 260 -0.79 -19.93 6.90
N LYS A 261 -1.11 -20.97 6.12
CA LYS A 261 -1.84 -20.84 4.86
C LYS A 261 -3.28 -20.46 5.18
N ILE A 262 -3.76 -19.38 4.57
CA ILE A 262 -5.15 -18.92 4.73
C ILE A 262 -6.02 -19.47 3.61
N ASP A 263 -5.63 -19.27 2.36
CA ASP A 263 -6.42 -19.66 1.20
C ASP A 263 -5.57 -19.81 -0.05
N ASP A 264 -6.12 -20.50 -1.05
CA ASP A 264 -5.50 -20.78 -2.33
C ASP A 264 -6.36 -20.30 -3.50
N ILE A 265 -5.88 -19.29 -4.23
CA ILE A 265 -6.60 -18.72 -5.36
C ILE A 265 -6.17 -19.46 -6.63
N ILE A 266 -6.99 -20.42 -7.04
CA ILE A 266 -6.74 -21.29 -8.21
C ILE A 266 -7.05 -20.55 -9.53
N VAL A 267 -8.08 -19.70 -9.56
CA VAL A 267 -8.53 -18.97 -10.76
C VAL A 267 -8.88 -17.53 -10.39
N GLY A 268 -8.44 -16.56 -11.19
CA GLY A 268 -8.82 -15.15 -11.05
C GLY A 268 -7.81 -14.27 -10.32
N HIS A 269 -8.03 -12.96 -10.36
CA HIS A 269 -7.16 -11.96 -9.74
C HIS A 269 -7.81 -11.39 -8.49
N PHE A 270 -7.92 -12.21 -7.44
CA PHE A 270 -8.41 -11.76 -6.14
C PHE A 270 -7.30 -11.03 -5.37
N GLU A 271 -7.70 -9.97 -4.67
CA GLU A 271 -6.83 -9.19 -3.80
C GLU A 271 -7.43 -9.14 -2.40
N ALA A 272 -6.58 -9.23 -1.38
CA ALA A 272 -7.00 -9.13 0.01
C ALA A 272 -6.89 -7.68 0.48
N TRP A 273 -8.01 -7.15 1.00
CA TRP A 273 -8.09 -5.79 1.53
C TRP A 273 -8.58 -5.81 2.97
N LEU A 274 -8.01 -4.95 3.81
CA LEU A 274 -8.52 -4.74 5.14
C LEU A 274 -9.78 -3.88 5.07
N HIS A 275 -10.91 -4.49 5.42
CA HIS A 275 -12.16 -3.77 5.61
C HIS A 275 -12.46 -3.64 7.09
N THR A 276 -12.31 -2.45 7.65
CA THR A 276 -12.83 -2.16 8.99
C THR A 276 -14.33 -1.87 8.85
N ASN A 277 -15.18 -2.67 9.52
CA ASN A 277 -16.65 -2.54 9.54
C ASN A 277 -17.13 -1.27 10.28
N THR A 278 -16.42 -0.16 10.12
CA THR A 278 -16.90 1.16 10.48
C THR A 278 -17.87 1.59 9.37
N LEU A 279 -19.08 1.06 9.45
CA LEU A 279 -20.21 1.44 8.62
C LEU A 279 -20.48 2.93 8.82
N VAL A 280 -20.03 3.78 7.91
CA VAL A 280 -20.38 5.21 7.95
C VAL A 280 -21.28 5.51 6.76
N SER A 281 -22.53 5.84 7.06
CA SER A 281 -23.41 6.49 6.11
C SER A 281 -22.86 7.88 5.81
N LEU A 282 -22.49 8.15 4.56
CA LEU A 282 -22.41 9.54 4.09
C LEU A 282 -23.81 10.14 4.24
N PRO A 283 -23.96 11.38 4.76
CA PRO A 283 -25.25 12.04 4.73
C PRO A 283 -25.73 12.10 3.27
N SER A 284 -26.90 11.50 3.01
CA SER A 284 -27.59 11.62 1.73
C SER A 284 -27.75 13.10 1.42
N THR A 285 -27.36 13.52 0.21
CA THR A 285 -27.66 14.86 -0.30
C THR A 285 -29.13 15.19 -0.03
N PRO A 286 -29.47 16.36 0.52
CA PRO A 286 -30.85 16.78 0.59
C PRO A 286 -31.41 16.83 -0.83
N THR A 287 -32.47 16.07 -1.09
CA THR A 287 -33.32 16.19 -2.28
C THR A 287 -33.99 17.55 -2.33
#